data_AF-A0A381WXR2-F1
#
_entry.id   AF-A0A381WXR2-F1
#
_cell.length_a   1.000
_cell.length_b   1.000
_cell.length_c   1.000
_cell.angle_alpha   90.00
_cell.angle_beta   90.00
_cell.angle_gamma   90.00
#
_symmetry.space_group_name_H-M   'P 1'
#
loop_
_entity.id
_entity.type
_entity.pdbx_description
1 polymer ?
#
loop_
_entity_poly.entity_id
_entity_poly.type
_entity_poly.pdbx_seq_one_letter_code
_entity_poly.pdbx_strand_id
1 'polypeptide(L)' 'VPLHLRNAPTKLMKELDFGKDYRYAHHEADGISNMDCLPPGLIDRVYYEPATRGYEAEIRKRLTAWKSLKRKKGSKSV' A
#
# COMPACT_ATOMS: atom_id res chain seq x y z
N VAL A 1 -2.48 -9.46 9.66
CA VAL A 1 -2.15 -9.30 8.23
C VAL A 1 -3.44 -9.28 7.41
N PRO A 2 -3.71 -8.23 6.62
CA PRO A 2 -4.84 -8.14 5.70
C PRO A 2 -4.93 -9.36 4.78
N LEU A 3 -6.14 -9.81 4.42
CA LEU A 3 -6.35 -11.06 3.65
C LEU A 3 -5.66 -11.03 2.29
N HIS A 4 -5.77 -9.91 1.57
CA HIS A 4 -5.16 -9.71 0.26
C HIS A 4 -3.63 -9.72 0.28
N LEU A 5 -2.99 -9.57 1.45
CA LEU A 5 -1.52 -9.68 1.59
C LEU A 5 -1.05 -11.09 1.98
N ARG A 6 -1.96 -12.02 2.32
CA ARG A 6 -1.57 -13.35 2.77
C ARG A 6 -1.18 -14.22 1.58
N ASN A 7 -0.17 -15.06 1.79
CA ASN A 7 0.13 -16.14 0.86
C ASN A 7 -1.02 -17.16 0.86
N ALA A 8 -1.33 -17.71 -0.32
CA ALA A 8 -2.39 -18.70 -0.52
C ALA A 8 -1.86 -19.91 -1.33
N PRO A 9 -0.95 -20.71 -0.76
CA PRO A 9 -0.29 -21.81 -1.47
C PRO A 9 -1.20 -23.02 -1.65
N THR A 10 -2.20 -23.22 -0.78
CA THR A 10 -3.14 -24.36 -0.85
C THR A 10 -4.45 -23.95 -1.52
N LYS A 11 -5.18 -24.93 -2.10
CA LYS A 11 -6.50 -24.69 -2.71
C LYS A 11 -7.51 -24.15 -1.68
N LEU A 12 -7.55 -24.75 -0.49
CA LEU A 12 -8.40 -24.30 0.61
C LEU A 12 -8.14 -22.84 0.99
N MET A 13 -6.88 -22.39 1.01
CA MET A 13 -6.56 -21.00 1.35
C MET A 13 -7.07 -20.02 0.28
N LYS A 14 -7.05 -20.40 -1.00
CA LYS A 14 -7.64 -19.60 -2.09
C LYS A 14 -9.16 -19.54 -2.00
N GLU A 15 -9.81 -20.65 -1.64
CA GLU A 15 -11.26 -20.72 -1.40
C GLU A 15 -11.69 -19.85 -0.21
N LEU A 16 -10.81 -19.67 0.77
CA LEU A 16 -10.98 -18.75 1.90
C LEU A 16 -10.60 -17.30 1.56
N ASP A 17 -10.43 -16.98 0.26
CA ASP A 17 -10.09 -15.65 -0.26
C ASP A 17 -8.73 -15.10 0.20
N PHE A 18 -7.77 -15.96 0.58
CA PHE A 18 -6.42 -15.50 0.93
C PHE A 18 -5.72 -15.01 -0.35
N GLY A 19 -5.13 -13.82 -0.29
CA GLY A 19 -4.46 -13.20 -1.43
C GLY A 19 -5.42 -12.72 -2.54
N LYS A 20 -6.74 -12.85 -2.34
CA LYS A 20 -7.74 -12.28 -3.26
C LYS A 20 -7.61 -10.76 -3.27
N ASP A 21 -7.81 -10.16 -4.44
CA ASP A 21 -7.68 -8.72 -4.70
C ASP A 21 -6.29 -8.13 -4.41
N TYR A 22 -5.25 -8.97 -4.32
CA TYR A 22 -3.88 -8.49 -4.24
C TYR A 22 -3.52 -7.67 -5.48
N ARG A 23 -3.18 -6.40 -5.27
CA ARG A 23 -2.74 -5.52 -6.36
C ARG A 23 -1.23 -5.53 -6.47
N TYR A 24 -0.74 -6.15 -7.54
CA TYR A 24 0.69 -6.13 -7.84
C TYR A 24 1.10 -4.75 -8.37
N ALA A 25 1.84 -4.00 -7.54
CA ALA A 25 2.15 -2.59 -7.80
C ALA A 25 2.88 -2.34 -9.12
N HIS A 26 3.67 -3.30 -9.61
CA HIS A 26 4.39 -3.16 -10.88
C HIS A 26 3.50 -3.22 -12.12
N HIS A 27 2.26 -3.69 -12.00
CA HIS A 27 1.29 -3.65 -13.12
C HIS A 27 0.49 -2.34 -13.16
N GLU A 28 0.60 -1.51 -12.11
CA GLU A 28 -0.05 -0.19 -12.08
C GLU A 28 0.78 0.81 -12.90
N ALA A 29 0.12 1.72 -13.63
CA ALA A 29 0.79 2.68 -14.51
C ALA A 29 1.87 3.53 -13.81
N ASP A 30 1.63 3.86 -12.53
CA ASP A 30 2.57 4.66 -11.71
C ASP A 30 3.53 3.79 -10.89
N GLY A 31 3.48 2.47 -11.04
CA GLY A 31 4.24 1.50 -10.22
C GLY A 31 3.81 1.45 -8.74
N ILE A 32 2.65 2.03 -8.39
CA ILE A 32 2.18 2.20 -7.01
C ILE A 32 0.74 1.71 -6.90
N SER A 33 0.49 0.78 -5.96
CA SER A 33 -0.85 0.35 -5.58
C SER A 33 -1.45 1.25 -4.48
N ASN A 34 -2.79 1.38 -4.49
CA ASN A 34 -3.57 2.06 -3.45
C ASN A 34 -4.08 1.09 -2.36
N MET A 35 -3.56 -0.12 -2.33
CA MET A 35 -3.95 -1.18 -1.41
C MET A 35 -3.40 -0.91 0.00
N ASP A 36 -4.20 -1.21 1.02
CA ASP A 36 -3.79 -1.06 2.41
C ASP A 36 -2.84 -2.17 2.83
N CYS A 37 -1.70 -1.79 3.39
CA CYS A 37 -0.72 -2.76 3.88
C CYS A 37 -0.80 -2.99 5.39
N LEU A 38 -1.36 -2.03 6.12
CA LEU A 38 -1.55 -2.10 7.56
C LEU A 38 -2.88 -2.80 7.90
N PRO A 39 -2.95 -3.52 9.02
CA PRO A 39 -4.23 -4.06 9.49
C PRO A 39 -5.18 -2.91 9.87
N PRO A 40 -6.51 -3.16 9.89
CA PRO A 40 -7.52 -2.14 10.15
C PRO A 40 -7.28 -1.31 11.43
N GLY A 41 -6.81 -1.95 12.51
CA GLY A 41 -6.50 -1.25 13.77
C GLY A 41 -5.28 -0.32 13.73
N LEU A 42 -4.51 -0.32 12.65
CA LEU A 42 -3.29 0.49 12.50
C LEU A 42 -3.30 1.33 11.21
N ILE A 43 -4.42 1.44 10.51
CA ILE A 43 -4.45 1.99 9.14
C ILE A 43 -3.91 3.42 9.03
N ASP A 44 -4.10 4.24 10.08
CA ASP A 44 -3.64 5.64 10.14
C ASP A 44 -2.31 5.82 10.91
N ARG A 45 -1.66 4.73 11.32
CA ARG A 45 -0.40 4.81 12.08
C ARG A 45 0.76 5.19 11.17
N VAL A 46 1.49 6.24 11.54
CA VAL A 46 2.73 6.67 10.89
C VAL A 46 3.89 6.38 11.83
N TYR A 47 4.85 5.57 11.38
CA TYR A 47 6.04 5.20 12.17
C TYR A 47 7.32 5.92 11.72
N TYR A 48 7.35 6.43 10.49
CA TYR A 48 8.53 7.07 9.92
C TYR A 48 8.18 8.47 9.40
N GLU A 49 8.82 9.46 10.01
CA GLU A 49 8.75 10.87 9.64
C GLU A 49 10.17 11.33 9.27
N PRO A 50 10.53 11.34 7.96
CA PRO A 50 11.90 11.67 7.56
C PRO A 50 12.25 13.10 7.96
N ALA A 51 13.47 13.36 8.43
CA ALA A 51 13.92 14.71 8.73
C ALA A 51 14.09 15.55 7.46
N THR A 52 14.36 16.84 7.63
CA THR A 52 14.58 17.79 6.53
C THR A 52 16.04 17.90 6.08
N ARG A 53 16.95 17.14 6.70
CA ARG A 53 18.40 17.21 6.47
C ARG A 53 18.92 16.05 5.64
N GLY A 54 19.94 16.31 4.84
CA GLY A 54 20.60 15.28 4.03
C GLY A 54 19.66 14.59 3.05
N TYR A 55 19.86 13.28 2.85
CA TYR A 55 19.07 12.48 1.92
C TYR A 55 17.61 12.28 2.36
N GLU A 56 17.32 12.40 3.66
CA GLU A 56 15.94 12.29 4.15
C GLU A 56 15.01 13.37 3.61
N ALA A 57 15.54 14.54 3.23
CA ALA A 57 14.78 15.58 2.54
C ALA A 57 14.20 15.08 1.21
N GLU A 58 14.97 14.28 0.46
CA GLU A 58 14.55 13.68 -0.80
C GLU A 58 13.55 12.54 -0.56
N ILE A 59 13.79 11.71 0.47
CA ILE A 59 12.83 10.69 0.89
C ILE A 59 11.47 11.31 1.26
N ARG A 60 11.48 12.43 2.01
CA ARG A 60 10.26 13.17 2.37
C ARG A 60 9.48 13.64 1.14
N LYS A 61 10.17 14.19 0.12
CA LYS A 61 9.54 14.60 -1.14
C LYS A 61 8.87 13.41 -1.84
N ARG A 62 9.58 12.27 -1.95
CA ARG A 62 9.07 11.04 -2.58
C ARG A 62 7.85 10.48 -1.83
N LEU A 63 7.92 10.37 -0.50
CA LEU A 63 6.80 9.91 0.32
C LEU A 63 5.57 10.81 0.16
N THR A 64 5.78 12.13 0.08
CA THR A 64 4.69 13.10 -0.13
C THR A 64 4.05 12.93 -1.50
N ALA A 65 4.84 12.75 -2.55
CA ALA A 65 4.35 12.46 -3.90
C ALA A 65 3.54 11.16 -3.94
N TRP A 66 4.02 10.08 -3.32
CA TRP A 66 3.30 8.82 -3.22
C TRP A 66 1.97 8.93 -2.47
N LYS A 67 1.93 9.68 -1.34
CA LYS A 67 0.68 9.95 -0.61
C LYS A 67 -0.34 10.68 -1.49
N SER A 68 0.10 11.65 -2.29
CA SER A 68 -0.76 12.37 -3.23
C SER A 68 -1.31 11.45 -4.33
N LEU A 69 -0.46 10.60 -4.92
CA LEU A 69 -0.87 9.62 -5.93
C LEU A 69 -1.90 8.61 -5.38
N LYS A 70 -1.64 8.06 -4.18
CA LYS A 70 -2.58 7.14 -3.52
C LYS A 70 -3.93 7.79 -3.27
N ARG A 71 -3.97 9.04 -2.79
CA ARG A 71 -5.22 9.80 -2.59
C ARG A 71 -5.98 10.01 -3.90
N LYS A 72 -5.29 10.37 -4.99
CA LYS A 72 -5.91 10.52 -6.32
C LYS A 72 -6.49 9.21 -6.85
N LYS A 73 -5.84 8.07 -6.59
CA LYS A 73 -6.37 6.75 -6.97
C LYS A 73 -7.57 6.34 -6.12
N GLY A 74 -7.55 6.62 -4.81
CA GLY A 74 -8.67 6.33 -3.91
C GLY A 74 -9.95 7.14 -4.21
N SER A 75 -9.82 8.38 -4.70
CA SER A 75 -11.00 9.20 -5.06
C SER A 75 -11.62 8.84 -6.41
N LYS A 76 -10.97 7.98 -7.22
CA LYS A 76 -11.52 7.49 -8.50
C LYS A 76 -12.37 6.23 -8.34
N SER A 77 -12.62 5.79 -7.12
CA SER A 77 -13.54 4.69 -6.80
C SER A 77 -14.87 5.25 -6.28
N VAL A 78 -15.55 6.04 -7.12
CA VAL A 78 -16.98 6.39 -7.00
C VAL A 78 -17.56 6.42 -8.41
#